data_AF-A0A831NNF2-F1
#
_entry.id   AF-A0A831NNF2-F1
#
_cell.length_a   1.000
_cell.length_b   1.000
_cell.length_c   1.000
_cell.angle_alpha   90.00
_cell.angle_beta   90.00
_cell.angle_gamma   90.00
#
_symmetry.space_group_name_H-M   'P 1'
#
loop_
_entity.id
_entity.type
_entity.pdbx_description
1 polymer ?
#
loop_
_entity_poly.entity_id
_entity_poly.type
_entity_poly.pdbx_seq_one_letter_code
_entity_poly.pdbx_strand_id
1 'polypeptide(L)'
;MENIQKKERILAIDALRGFAVMGIILLHNIEHFNFYSFPETTSPVLGALDKSLWDMLFFMFSGKAYAIFALLFGFTFYLQSRGSEKRGEDFKNRYMWRLLLLLGFGFVNSLFFPGEILVLYAILGFILVPVRHWSNKGLLILALILMLQPVEWLKVLCGFVNPEYAPKQMIFSLGNVYPQLGGESWWEMVKVNFTIGQLASLNWAWCYGRVFQTCSLFILGLWIGRVGYFDSSSEAALTKARTFWTYVLCFSLPLAVIFYFLKGFIFSIASQPLMLDSLKTIFNSWYNFCFMLA
;
A
#
# COMPACT_ATOMS: atom_id res chain seq x y z
N MET A 1 7.43 32.60 -14.88
CA MET A 1 8.25 31.40 -14.55
C MET A 1 7.64 30.59 -13.41
N GLU A 2 7.24 31.20 -12.28
CA GLU A 2 6.61 30.51 -11.13
C GLU A 2 5.37 29.64 -11.47
N ASN A 3 4.52 30.10 -12.40
CA ASN A 3 3.31 29.38 -12.80
C ASN A 3 3.60 28.12 -13.65
N ILE A 4 4.70 28.13 -14.42
CA ILE A 4 5.16 26.98 -15.23
C ILE A 4 5.71 25.89 -14.32
N GLN A 5 6.54 26.28 -13.35
CA GLN A 5 7.19 25.39 -12.40
C GLN A 5 6.20 24.70 -11.45
N LYS A 6 5.16 25.42 -11.01
CA LYS A 6 4.03 24.85 -10.25
C LYS A 6 3.24 23.82 -11.07
N LYS A 7 3.07 24.06 -12.38
CA LYS A 7 2.38 23.15 -13.30
C LYS A 7 3.18 21.86 -13.53
N GLU A 8 4.49 21.97 -13.75
CA GLU A 8 5.39 20.82 -13.92
C GLU A 8 5.43 19.90 -12.70
N ARG A 9 5.47 20.46 -11.48
CA ARG A 9 5.41 19.66 -10.24
C ARG A 9 4.12 18.83 -10.17
N ILE A 10 2.98 19.48 -10.41
CA ILE A 10 1.67 18.80 -10.38
C ILE A 10 1.64 17.69 -11.43
N LEU A 11 2.17 17.93 -12.63
CA LEU A 11 2.30 16.93 -13.68
C LEU A 11 3.14 15.72 -13.26
N ALA A 12 4.29 15.92 -12.61
CA ALA A 12 5.13 14.81 -12.16
C ALA A 12 4.43 13.94 -11.10
N ILE A 13 3.73 14.56 -10.15
CA ILE A 13 2.95 13.84 -9.13
C ILE A 13 1.79 13.08 -9.77
N ASP A 14 1.07 13.72 -10.69
CA ASP A 14 -0.05 13.11 -11.38
C ASP A 14 0.41 11.96 -12.29
N ALA A 15 1.57 12.08 -12.95
CA ALA A 15 2.20 11.01 -13.70
C ALA A 15 2.59 9.83 -12.80
N LEU A 16 3.17 10.09 -11.63
CA LEU A 16 3.53 9.04 -10.68
C LEU A 16 2.28 8.32 -10.12
N ARG A 17 1.17 9.04 -9.91
CA ARG A 17 -0.13 8.41 -9.59
C ARG A 17 -0.62 7.54 -10.74
N GLY A 18 -0.59 8.05 -11.97
CA GLY A 18 -1.00 7.30 -13.16
C GLY A 18 -0.19 6.02 -13.33
N PHE A 19 1.13 6.08 -13.12
CA PHE A 19 2.02 4.93 -13.14
C PHE A 19 1.68 3.90 -12.06
N ALA A 20 1.42 4.35 -10.82
CA ALA A 20 1.01 3.47 -9.73
C ALA A 20 -0.32 2.77 -10.03
N VAL A 21 -1.31 3.50 -10.55
CA VAL A 21 -2.62 2.93 -10.94
C VAL A 21 -2.46 1.95 -12.09
N MET A 22 -1.64 2.26 -13.10
CA MET A 22 -1.32 1.34 -14.19
C MET A 22 -0.73 0.02 -13.65
N GLY A 23 0.25 0.09 -12.74
CA GLY A 23 0.83 -1.12 -12.13
C GLY A 23 -0.19 -1.96 -11.36
N ILE A 24 -1.09 -1.32 -10.61
CA ILE A 24 -2.19 -1.99 -9.90
C ILE A 24 -3.16 -2.67 -10.88
N ILE A 25 -3.54 -1.97 -11.95
CA ILE A 25 -4.42 -2.51 -12.99
C ILE A 25 -3.76 -3.70 -13.68
N LEU A 26 -2.48 -3.62 -14.05
CA LEU A 26 -1.77 -4.71 -14.71
C LEU A 26 -1.71 -5.97 -13.84
N LEU A 27 -1.40 -5.82 -12.55
CA LEU A 27 -1.40 -6.95 -11.61
C LEU A 27 -2.79 -7.58 -11.48
N HIS A 28 -3.82 -6.77 -11.26
CA HIS A 28 -5.17 -7.31 -11.14
C HIS A 28 -5.70 -7.89 -12.46
N ASN A 29 -5.20 -7.46 -13.62
CA ASN A 29 -5.55 -8.11 -14.89
C ASN A 29 -4.98 -9.52 -15.00
N ILE A 30 -3.69 -9.73 -14.65
CA ILE A 30 -3.11 -11.08 -14.68
C ILE A 30 -3.72 -11.98 -13.61
N GLU A 31 -4.17 -11.42 -12.48
CA GLU A 31 -4.96 -12.14 -11.46
C GLU A 31 -6.42 -12.38 -11.87
N HIS A 32 -6.84 -11.98 -13.09
CA HIS A 32 -8.22 -12.02 -13.56
C HIS A 32 -9.20 -11.35 -12.58
N PHE A 33 -8.76 -10.27 -11.93
CA PHE A 33 -9.51 -9.58 -10.88
C PHE A 33 -10.00 -10.53 -9.78
N ASN A 34 -9.09 -11.36 -9.26
CA ASN A 34 -9.34 -12.39 -8.24
C ASN A 34 -10.24 -13.56 -8.70
N PHE A 35 -10.61 -13.59 -9.98
CA PHE A 35 -11.20 -14.75 -10.62
C PHE A 35 -10.07 -15.68 -11.10
N TYR A 36 -9.41 -16.38 -10.17
CA TYR A 36 -8.26 -17.28 -10.41
C TYR A 36 -8.63 -18.56 -11.20
N SER A 37 -9.32 -18.40 -12.33
CA SER A 37 -9.62 -19.43 -13.32
C SER A 37 -8.71 -19.22 -14.52
N PHE A 38 -7.78 -20.15 -14.71
CA PHE A 38 -6.79 -20.12 -15.79
C PHE A 38 -6.96 -21.33 -16.70
N PRO A 39 -6.75 -21.19 -18.02
CA PRO A 39 -6.75 -22.33 -18.93
C PRO A 39 -5.60 -23.28 -18.61
N GLU A 40 -5.81 -24.58 -18.80
CA GLU A 40 -4.73 -25.56 -18.68
C GLU A 40 -3.66 -25.30 -19.76
N THR A 41 -2.40 -25.24 -19.34
CA THR A 41 -1.28 -25.00 -20.27
C THR A 41 -0.87 -26.30 -20.94
N THR A 42 -1.14 -26.41 -22.23
CA THR A 42 -0.82 -27.61 -23.02
C THR A 42 0.62 -27.65 -23.55
N SER A 43 1.36 -26.53 -23.44
CA SER A 43 2.75 -26.40 -23.89
C SER A 43 3.67 -26.03 -22.73
N PRO A 44 4.76 -26.81 -22.47
CA PRO A 44 5.74 -26.48 -21.45
C PRO A 44 6.39 -25.11 -21.65
N VAL A 45 6.60 -24.70 -22.90
CA VAL A 45 7.19 -23.39 -23.23
C VAL A 45 6.25 -22.25 -22.84
N LEU A 46 4.95 -22.39 -23.15
CA LEU A 46 3.96 -21.38 -22.77
C LEU A 46 3.79 -21.30 -21.25
N GLY A 47 3.82 -22.44 -20.54
CA GLY A 47 3.77 -22.45 -19.07
C GLY A 47 4.98 -21.77 -18.42
N ALA A 48 6.18 -21.97 -18.96
CA ALA A 48 7.39 -21.29 -18.47
C ALA A 48 7.35 -19.77 -18.72
N LEU A 49 6.86 -19.35 -19.89
CA LEU A 49 6.69 -17.93 -20.21
C LEU A 49 5.64 -17.26 -19.33
N ASP A 50 4.48 -17.90 -19.14
CA ASP A 50 3.41 -17.40 -18.28
C ASP A 50 3.89 -17.18 -16.85
N LYS A 51 4.53 -18.21 -16.26
CA LYS A 51 5.13 -18.11 -14.93
C LYS A 51 6.19 -17.00 -14.85
N SER A 52 7.04 -16.88 -15.87
CA SER A 52 8.09 -15.85 -15.89
C SER A 52 7.51 -14.44 -15.97
N LEU A 53 6.45 -14.23 -16.76
CA LEU A 53 5.72 -12.96 -16.83
C LEU A 53 5.02 -12.64 -15.52
N TRP A 54 4.37 -13.63 -14.90
CA TRP A 54 3.76 -13.50 -13.57
C TRP A 54 4.80 -13.06 -12.54
N ASP A 55 5.90 -13.80 -12.41
CA ASP A 55 6.96 -13.51 -11.44
C ASP A 55 7.61 -12.14 -11.71
N MET A 56 7.84 -11.77 -12.98
CA MET A 56 8.36 -10.46 -13.35
C MET A 56 7.41 -9.33 -12.97
N LEU A 57 6.12 -9.44 -13.28
CA LEU A 57 5.12 -8.40 -12.97
C LEU A 57 4.95 -8.24 -11.47
N PHE A 58 4.87 -9.34 -10.72
CA PHE A 58 4.82 -9.30 -9.26
C PHE A 58 6.10 -8.72 -8.67
N PHE A 59 7.26 -9.09 -9.19
CA PHE A 59 8.54 -8.52 -8.75
C PHE A 59 8.62 -7.01 -9.01
N MET A 60 8.16 -6.55 -10.17
CA MET A 60 8.26 -5.14 -10.59
C MET A 60 7.21 -4.23 -9.95
N PHE A 61 5.99 -4.71 -9.71
CA PHE A 61 4.87 -3.86 -9.31
C PHE A 61 4.28 -4.22 -7.95
N SER A 62 4.31 -5.51 -7.55
CA SER A 62 3.58 -5.95 -6.36
C SER A 62 4.12 -5.28 -5.10
N GLY A 63 3.20 -4.76 -4.29
CA GLY A 63 3.51 -3.97 -3.10
C GLY A 63 4.05 -2.55 -3.39
N LYS A 64 4.82 -2.34 -4.46
CA LYS A 64 5.43 -1.04 -4.81
C LYS A 64 4.42 -0.07 -5.39
N ALA A 65 3.63 -0.50 -6.38
CA ALA A 65 2.62 0.34 -7.01
C ALA A 65 1.61 0.84 -5.97
N TYR A 66 1.18 -0.07 -5.09
CA TYR A 66 0.41 0.26 -3.90
C TYR A 66 1.13 1.25 -2.97
N ALA A 67 2.42 1.05 -2.68
CA ALA A 67 3.13 1.90 -1.73
C ALA A 67 3.32 3.33 -2.28
N ILE A 68 3.58 3.47 -3.58
CA ILE A 68 3.60 4.76 -4.29
C ILE A 68 2.24 5.43 -4.16
N PHE A 69 1.16 4.69 -4.46
CA PHE A 69 -0.20 5.22 -4.39
C PHE A 69 -0.55 5.68 -2.97
N ALA A 70 -0.20 4.91 -1.94
CA ALA A 70 -0.40 5.27 -0.54
C ALA A 70 0.41 6.52 -0.13
N LEU A 71 1.69 6.57 -0.49
CA LEU A 71 2.54 7.72 -0.22
C LEU A 71 1.97 8.99 -0.87
N LEU A 72 1.55 8.87 -2.14
CA LEU A 72 0.94 9.96 -2.88
C LEU A 72 -0.40 10.38 -2.31
N PHE A 73 -1.20 9.48 -1.73
CA PHE A 73 -2.43 9.85 -1.03
C PHE A 73 -2.16 10.83 0.11
N GLY A 74 -1.19 10.53 0.97
CA GLY A 74 -0.75 11.40 2.05
C GLY A 74 -0.17 12.73 1.59
N PHE A 75 0.59 12.70 0.50
CA PHE A 75 1.12 13.91 -0.12
C PHE A 75 -0.01 14.78 -0.72
N THR A 76 -1.02 14.17 -1.32
CA THR A 76 -2.21 14.86 -1.85
C THR A 76 -2.99 15.53 -0.73
N PHE A 77 -3.13 14.85 0.41
CA PHE A 77 -3.73 15.44 1.61
C PHE A 77 -2.99 16.73 2.03
N TYR A 78 -1.65 16.71 2.06
CA TYR A 78 -0.86 17.92 2.33
C TYR A 78 -1.14 19.04 1.33
N LEU A 79 -1.14 18.75 0.03
CA LEU A 79 -1.42 19.78 -0.99
C LEU A 79 -2.81 20.39 -0.83
N GLN A 80 -3.82 19.57 -0.54
CA GLN A 80 -5.19 20.04 -0.29
C GLN A 80 -5.27 20.89 0.98
N SER A 81 -4.61 20.46 2.06
CA SER A 81 -4.55 21.18 3.34
C SER A 81 -3.93 22.56 3.17
N ARG A 82 -2.72 22.62 2.61
CA ARG A 82 -1.99 23.88 2.41
C ARG A 82 -2.72 24.80 1.43
N GLY A 83 -3.34 24.23 0.38
CA GLY A 83 -4.12 25.00 -0.57
C GLY A 83 -5.35 25.66 0.05
N SER A 84 -6.06 24.95 0.93
CA SER A 84 -7.26 25.44 1.61
C SER A 84 -6.92 26.49 2.67
N GLU A 85 -5.84 26.26 3.44
CA GLU A 85 -5.30 27.24 4.40
C GLU A 85 -4.94 28.56 3.72
N LYS A 86 -4.28 28.53 2.56
CA LYS A 86 -3.96 29.73 1.77
C LYS A 86 -5.20 30.49 1.27
N ARG A 87 -6.35 29.82 1.13
CA ARG A 87 -7.61 30.42 0.67
C ARG A 87 -8.56 30.77 1.83
N GLY A 88 -8.18 30.49 3.09
CA GLY A 88 -9.05 30.68 4.25
C GLY A 88 -10.28 29.76 4.25
N GLU A 89 -10.24 28.64 3.53
CA GLU A 89 -11.37 27.70 3.43
C GLU A 89 -11.31 26.60 4.48
N ASP A 90 -12.48 26.07 4.87
CA ASP A 90 -12.56 24.91 5.74
C ASP A 90 -12.09 23.63 5.02
N PHE A 91 -10.85 23.25 5.31
CA PHE A 91 -10.22 22.04 4.80
C PHE A 91 -10.84 20.76 5.36
N LYS A 92 -11.13 20.74 6.67
CA LYS A 92 -11.48 19.51 7.39
C LYS A 92 -12.77 18.94 6.81
N ASN A 93 -13.81 19.76 6.71
CA ASN A 93 -15.12 19.30 6.24
C ASN A 93 -15.06 18.80 4.79
N ARG A 94 -14.35 19.50 3.89
CA ARG A 94 -14.18 19.07 2.50
C ARG A 94 -13.39 17.76 2.37
N TYR A 95 -12.35 17.58 3.18
CA TYR A 95 -11.57 16.33 3.16
C TYR A 95 -12.38 15.15 3.74
N MET A 96 -13.12 15.35 4.83
CA MET A 96 -14.03 14.33 5.38
C MET A 96 -15.10 13.92 4.37
N TRP A 97 -15.71 14.89 3.67
CA TRP A 97 -16.66 14.58 2.61
C TRP A 97 -16.04 13.73 1.49
N ARG A 98 -14.81 14.04 1.07
CA ARG A 98 -14.08 13.24 0.08
C ARG A 98 -13.78 11.82 0.57
N LEU A 99 -13.45 11.63 1.85
CA LEU A 99 -13.28 10.29 2.42
C LEU A 99 -14.60 9.52 2.45
N LEU A 100 -15.73 10.17 2.75
CA LEU A 100 -17.05 9.53 2.70
C LEU A 100 -17.43 9.12 1.28
N LEU A 101 -17.14 9.97 0.28
CA LEU A 101 -17.32 9.61 -1.12
C LEU A 101 -16.42 8.42 -1.51
N LEU A 102 -15.14 8.44 -1.12
CA LEU A 102 -14.20 7.34 -1.36
C LEU A 102 -14.69 6.04 -0.71
N LEU A 103 -15.21 6.12 0.52
CA LEU A 103 -15.81 5.00 1.23
C LEU A 103 -17.03 4.46 0.47
N GLY A 104 -17.91 5.33 0.00
CA GLY A 104 -19.07 4.96 -0.82
C GLY A 104 -18.66 4.26 -2.12
N PHE A 105 -17.68 4.81 -2.84
CA PHE A 105 -17.12 4.15 -4.03
C PHE A 105 -16.47 2.81 -3.71
N GLY A 106 -15.76 2.71 -2.59
CA GLY A 106 -15.18 1.45 -2.11
C GLY A 106 -16.25 0.38 -1.86
N PHE A 107 -17.35 0.75 -1.20
CA PHE A 107 -18.48 -0.16 -0.99
C PHE A 107 -19.15 -0.59 -2.29
N VAL A 108 -19.38 0.35 -3.22
CA VAL A 108 -19.94 0.00 -4.54
C VAL A 108 -19.00 -0.93 -5.28
N ASN A 109 -17.69 -0.65 -5.26
CA ASN A 109 -16.68 -1.50 -5.89
C ASN A 109 -16.62 -2.89 -5.24
N SER A 110 -16.74 -2.98 -3.92
CA SER A 110 -16.65 -4.25 -3.21
C SER A 110 -17.81 -5.20 -3.50
N LEU A 111 -18.96 -4.70 -3.97
CA LEU A 111 -20.06 -5.54 -4.47
C LEU A 111 -19.64 -6.42 -5.65
N PHE A 112 -18.71 -5.93 -6.48
CA PHE A 112 -18.29 -6.59 -7.72
C PHE A 112 -16.91 -7.25 -7.60
N PHE A 113 -16.01 -6.65 -6.83
CA PHE A 113 -14.62 -7.06 -6.73
C PHE A 113 -14.18 -7.20 -5.27
N PRO A 114 -13.96 -8.43 -4.78
CA PRO A 114 -13.41 -8.64 -3.44
C PRO A 114 -11.93 -8.27 -3.42
N GLY A 115 -11.41 -7.86 -2.26
CA GLY A 115 -10.01 -7.46 -2.11
C GLY A 115 -9.71 -6.02 -2.52
N GLU A 116 -10.73 -5.16 -2.61
CA GLU A 116 -10.54 -3.74 -2.89
C GLU A 116 -9.85 -2.98 -1.75
N ILE A 117 -9.19 -1.87 -2.09
CA ILE A 117 -8.35 -1.10 -1.16
C ILE A 117 -8.94 0.27 -0.79
N LEU A 118 -10.00 0.72 -1.48
CA LEU A 118 -10.59 2.04 -1.32
C LEU A 118 -11.22 2.20 0.07
N VAL A 119 -11.95 1.19 0.56
CA VAL A 119 -12.53 1.25 1.92
C VAL A 119 -11.43 1.36 2.96
N LEU A 120 -10.35 0.57 2.83
CA LEU A 120 -9.19 0.67 3.72
C LEU A 120 -8.61 2.10 3.68
N TYR A 121 -8.42 2.67 2.50
CA TYR A 121 -7.85 4.01 2.35
C TYR A 121 -8.74 5.09 2.93
N ALA A 122 -10.06 4.95 2.77
CA ALA A 122 -11.02 5.88 3.35
C ALA A 122 -10.93 5.86 4.88
N ILE A 123 -10.90 4.67 5.50
CA ILE A 123 -10.80 4.49 6.96
C ILE A 123 -9.46 5.03 7.48
N LEU A 124 -8.35 4.65 6.84
CA LEU A 124 -7.03 5.06 7.30
C LEU A 124 -6.74 6.53 6.98
N GLY A 125 -7.38 7.11 5.97
CA GLY A 125 -7.27 8.52 5.61
C GLY A 125 -7.69 9.47 6.74
N PHE A 126 -8.54 9.03 7.67
CA PHE A 126 -8.92 9.82 8.84
C PHE A 126 -7.74 10.11 9.77
N ILE A 127 -6.73 9.22 9.83
CA ILE A 127 -5.54 9.42 10.69
C ILE A 127 -4.78 10.70 10.34
N LEU A 128 -4.85 11.13 9.08
CA LEU A 128 -4.14 12.32 8.60
C LEU A 128 -4.67 13.61 9.22
N VAL A 129 -5.94 13.67 9.60
CA VAL A 129 -6.55 14.89 10.18
C VAL A 129 -5.92 15.28 11.51
N PRO A 130 -5.86 14.43 12.55
CA PRO A 130 -5.27 14.80 13.82
C PRO A 130 -3.75 15.00 13.72
N VAL A 131 -3.04 14.11 13.00
CA VAL A 131 -1.58 14.21 12.89
C VAL A 131 -1.13 15.42 12.07
N ARG A 132 -2.03 16.06 11.29
CA ARG A 132 -1.68 17.26 10.53
C ARG A 132 -1.23 18.43 11.41
N HIS A 133 -1.49 18.43 12.71
CA HIS A 133 -1.01 19.50 13.59
C HIS A 133 0.30 19.14 14.32
N TRP A 134 0.81 17.92 14.12
CA TRP A 134 2.01 17.46 14.79
C TRP A 134 3.28 18.06 14.18
N SER A 135 4.35 18.07 14.98
CA SER A 135 5.68 18.48 14.51
C SER A 135 6.23 17.50 13.47
N ASN A 136 7.13 17.97 12.60
CA ASN A 136 7.76 17.11 11.58
C ASN A 136 8.51 15.92 12.19
N LYS A 137 9.10 16.08 13.38
CA LYS A 137 9.73 14.99 14.13
C LYS A 137 8.70 13.97 14.60
N GLY A 138 7.56 14.42 15.13
CA GLY A 138 6.48 13.54 15.57
C GLY A 138 5.90 12.72 14.42
N LEU A 139 5.73 13.33 13.24
CA LEU A 139 5.29 12.61 12.03
C LEU A 139 6.27 11.51 11.62
N LEU A 140 7.58 11.82 11.59
CA LEU A 140 8.60 10.83 11.25
C LEU A 140 8.65 9.67 12.25
N ILE A 141 8.64 9.98 13.55
CA ILE A 141 8.68 8.94 14.60
C ILE A 141 7.46 8.03 14.47
N LEU A 142 6.25 8.60 14.31
CA LEU A 142 5.04 7.81 14.13
C LEU A 142 5.10 6.96 12.86
N ALA A 143 5.52 7.54 11.74
CA ALA A 143 5.68 6.80 10.49
C ALA A 143 6.67 5.64 10.62
N LEU A 144 7.82 5.85 11.27
CA LEU A 144 8.82 4.81 11.50
C LEU A 144 8.29 3.70 12.39
N ILE A 145 7.65 4.04 13.52
CA ILE A 145 7.03 3.05 14.41
C ILE A 145 6.01 2.20 13.65
N LEU A 146 5.14 2.82 12.85
CA LEU A 146 4.14 2.11 12.05
C LEU A 146 4.79 1.24 10.96
N MET A 147 5.85 1.73 10.29
CA MET A 147 6.59 0.97 9.28
C MET A 147 7.29 -0.26 9.87
N LEU A 148 7.69 -0.20 11.14
CA LEU A 148 8.30 -1.33 11.85
C LEU A 148 7.32 -2.47 12.17
N GLN A 149 6.01 -2.29 11.95
CA GLN A 149 5.00 -3.34 12.14
C GLN A 149 5.00 -3.91 13.58
N PRO A 150 4.75 -3.08 14.62
CA PRO A 150 4.92 -3.49 16.01
C PRO A 150 4.04 -4.67 16.41
N VAL A 151 2.83 -4.76 15.84
CA VAL A 151 1.92 -5.88 16.08
C VAL A 151 2.48 -7.20 15.55
N GLU A 152 3.15 -7.19 14.40
CA GLU A 152 3.78 -8.40 13.84
C GLU A 152 4.97 -8.84 14.70
N TRP A 153 5.75 -7.91 15.25
CA TRP A 153 6.81 -8.25 16.20
C TRP A 153 6.26 -8.87 17.49
N LEU A 154 5.11 -8.38 17.99
CA LEU A 154 4.46 -9.02 19.14
C LEU A 154 4.04 -10.46 18.81
N LYS A 155 3.51 -10.74 17.61
CA LYS A 155 3.18 -12.11 17.18
C LYS A 155 4.43 -13.00 17.09
N VAL A 156 5.55 -12.46 16.59
CA VAL A 156 6.85 -13.16 16.57
C VAL A 156 7.28 -13.52 17.99
N LEU A 157 7.23 -12.57 18.92
CA LEU A 157 7.56 -12.81 20.33
C LEU A 157 6.64 -13.85 20.98
N CYS A 158 5.33 -13.79 20.70
CA CYS A 158 4.39 -14.80 21.16
C CYS A 158 4.72 -16.21 20.61
N GLY A 159 5.11 -16.32 19.33
CA GLY A 159 5.53 -17.59 18.73
C GLY A 159 6.82 -18.15 19.34
N PHE A 160 7.72 -17.30 19.85
CA PHE A 160 8.89 -17.75 20.62
C PHE A 160 8.52 -18.24 22.03
N VAL A 161 7.61 -17.55 22.71
CA VAL A 161 7.21 -17.87 24.10
C VAL A 161 6.30 -19.09 24.15
N ASN A 162 5.38 -19.22 23.19
CA ASN A 162 4.44 -20.33 23.12
C ASN A 162 4.43 -20.94 21.69
N PRO A 163 5.27 -21.95 21.45
CA PRO A 163 5.35 -22.63 20.16
C PRO A 163 4.06 -23.34 19.74
N GLU A 164 3.15 -23.66 20.66
CA GLU A 164 1.88 -24.30 20.31
C GLU A 164 0.79 -23.28 19.98
N TYR A 165 1.07 -21.99 20.17
CA TYR A 165 0.12 -20.91 19.93
C TYR A 165 -0.01 -20.62 18.43
N ALA A 166 -1.02 -21.24 17.81
CA ALA A 166 -1.38 -21.05 16.41
C ALA A 166 -2.78 -20.40 16.29
N PRO A 167 -2.94 -19.11 16.61
CA PRO A 167 -4.23 -18.44 16.49
C PRO A 167 -4.64 -18.36 15.01
N LYS A 168 -5.93 -18.57 14.75
CA LYS A 168 -6.49 -18.37 13.41
C LYS A 168 -6.41 -16.88 13.05
N GLN A 169 -5.43 -16.52 12.22
CA GLN A 169 -5.26 -15.13 11.79
C GLN A 169 -6.40 -14.67 10.88
N MET A 170 -6.73 -15.49 9.89
CA MET A 170 -7.73 -15.17 8.87
C MET A 170 -9.11 -15.70 9.32
N ILE A 171 -9.84 -14.88 10.08
CA ILE A 171 -11.20 -15.20 10.56
C ILE A 171 -12.17 -15.18 9.38
N PHE A 172 -12.05 -14.16 8.52
CA PHE A 172 -12.77 -14.03 7.27
C PHE A 172 -11.79 -14.22 6.12
N SER A 173 -12.05 -15.18 5.23
CA SER A 173 -11.15 -15.54 4.13
C SER A 173 -11.76 -15.18 2.79
N LEU A 174 -10.95 -14.58 1.91
CA LEU A 174 -11.29 -14.34 0.51
C LEU A 174 -11.51 -15.66 -0.26
N GLY A 175 -10.91 -16.77 0.20
CA GLY A 175 -11.17 -18.09 -0.36
C GLY A 175 -12.62 -18.56 -0.22
N ASN A 176 -13.37 -18.00 0.74
CA ASN A 176 -14.81 -18.28 0.89
C ASN A 176 -15.69 -17.40 -0.03
N VAL A 177 -15.07 -16.47 -0.78
CA VAL A 177 -15.73 -15.47 -1.63
C VAL A 177 -15.45 -15.73 -3.10
N TYR A 178 -14.25 -16.22 -3.43
CA TYR A 178 -13.86 -16.53 -4.81
C TYR A 178 -14.78 -17.54 -5.53
N PRO A 179 -15.29 -18.61 -4.89
CA PRO A 179 -16.21 -19.54 -5.55
C PRO A 179 -17.48 -18.87 -6.08
N GLN A 180 -17.95 -17.80 -5.44
CA GLN A 180 -19.16 -17.09 -5.81
C GLN A 180 -18.94 -16.13 -6.99
N LEU A 181 -17.69 -15.74 -7.28
CA LEU A 181 -17.36 -14.96 -8.49
C LEU A 181 -17.62 -15.74 -9.76
N GLY A 182 -17.46 -17.07 -9.72
CA GLY A 182 -17.81 -18.00 -10.81
C GLY A 182 -19.15 -18.69 -10.64
N GLY A 183 -19.95 -18.28 -9.66
CA GLY A 183 -21.24 -18.90 -9.35
C GLY A 183 -22.33 -18.54 -10.37
N GLU A 184 -23.42 -19.30 -10.37
CA GLU A 184 -24.53 -19.12 -11.31
C GLU A 184 -25.44 -17.92 -10.99
N SER A 185 -25.37 -17.38 -9.76
CA SER A 185 -26.24 -16.29 -9.29
C SER A 185 -25.45 -15.01 -9.00
N TRP A 186 -25.67 -13.99 -9.83
CA TRP A 186 -25.09 -12.66 -9.64
C TRP A 186 -25.51 -12.03 -8.29
N TRP A 187 -26.76 -12.24 -7.86
CA TRP A 187 -27.24 -11.69 -6.58
C TRP A 187 -26.57 -12.36 -5.38
N GLU A 188 -26.28 -13.66 -5.45
CA GLU A 188 -25.57 -14.35 -4.38
C GLU A 188 -24.10 -13.90 -4.32
N MET A 189 -23.46 -13.68 -5.47
CA MET A 189 -22.14 -13.07 -5.55
C MET A 189 -22.12 -11.71 -4.84
N VAL A 190 -23.03 -10.80 -5.21
CA VAL A 190 -23.13 -9.46 -4.60
C VAL A 190 -23.35 -9.54 -3.09
N LYS A 191 -24.25 -10.43 -2.64
CA LYS A 191 -24.55 -10.63 -1.21
C LYS A 191 -23.34 -11.12 -0.44
N VAL A 192 -22.61 -12.12 -0.95
CA VAL A 192 -21.41 -12.67 -0.30
C VAL A 192 -20.28 -11.64 -0.30
N ASN A 193 -20.08 -10.92 -1.40
CA ASN A 193 -19.13 -9.82 -1.50
C ASN A 193 -19.41 -8.71 -0.46
N PHE A 194 -20.66 -8.29 -0.33
CA PHE A 194 -21.07 -7.26 0.62
C PHE A 194 -20.93 -7.69 2.08
N THR A 195 -21.28 -8.94 2.40
CA THR A 195 -21.30 -9.44 3.78
C THR A 195 -19.94 -9.97 4.24
N ILE A 196 -19.34 -10.87 3.48
CA ILE A 196 -18.09 -11.57 3.83
C ILE A 196 -16.91 -10.95 3.10
N GLY A 197 -17.05 -10.57 1.83
CA GLY A 197 -15.97 -10.03 1.00
C GLY A 197 -15.29 -8.81 1.60
N GLN A 198 -16.08 -7.84 2.08
CA GLN A 198 -15.51 -6.65 2.72
C GLN A 198 -14.75 -6.98 4.02
N LEU A 199 -15.34 -7.84 4.87
CA LEU A 199 -14.71 -8.26 6.11
C LEU A 199 -13.44 -9.07 5.86
N ALA A 200 -13.45 -9.95 4.86
CA ALA A 200 -12.29 -10.72 4.43
C ALA A 200 -11.18 -9.81 3.88
N SER A 201 -11.53 -8.78 3.11
CA SER A 201 -10.56 -7.81 2.58
C SER A 201 -9.89 -7.01 3.69
N LEU A 202 -10.67 -6.52 4.67
CA LEU A 202 -10.12 -5.81 5.83
C LEU A 202 -9.33 -6.73 6.77
N ASN A 203 -9.78 -7.97 6.96
CA ASN A 203 -9.08 -8.96 7.76
C ASN A 203 -7.75 -9.35 7.11
N TRP A 204 -7.70 -9.52 5.78
CA TRP A 204 -6.47 -9.71 5.03
C TRP A 204 -5.53 -8.50 5.19
N ALA A 205 -6.04 -7.27 5.04
CA ALA A 205 -5.24 -6.06 5.24
C ALA A 205 -4.64 -5.97 6.66
N TRP A 206 -5.37 -6.43 7.67
CA TRP A 206 -4.87 -6.52 9.05
C TRP A 206 -3.79 -7.59 9.19
N CYS A 207 -4.05 -8.81 8.73
CA CYS A 207 -3.13 -9.95 8.87
C CYS A 207 -1.80 -9.75 8.15
N TYR A 208 -1.81 -9.07 7.00
CA TYR A 208 -0.61 -8.78 6.20
C TYR A 208 -0.02 -7.40 6.49
N GLY A 209 -0.30 -6.81 7.67
CA GLY A 209 0.31 -5.57 8.14
C GLY A 209 0.02 -4.33 7.26
N ARG A 210 -0.92 -4.43 6.32
CA ARG A 210 -1.25 -3.33 5.40
C ARG A 210 -1.82 -2.14 6.12
N VAL A 211 -2.53 -2.33 7.23
CA VAL A 211 -3.07 -1.24 8.04
C VAL A 211 -1.95 -0.31 8.51
N PHE A 212 -0.94 -0.85 9.20
CA PHE A 212 0.18 -0.07 9.71
C PHE A 212 1.05 0.49 8.58
N GLN A 213 1.30 -0.29 7.53
CA GLN A 213 2.07 0.15 6.38
C GLN A 213 1.40 1.32 5.64
N THR A 214 0.09 1.24 5.38
CA THR A 214 -0.68 2.31 4.73
C THR A 214 -0.61 3.59 5.56
N CYS A 215 -0.87 3.50 6.88
CA CYS A 215 -0.82 4.65 7.77
C CYS A 215 0.57 5.29 7.78
N SER A 216 1.62 4.48 7.84
CA SER A 216 3.00 4.97 7.74
C SER A 216 3.23 5.74 6.43
N LEU A 217 2.89 5.15 5.29
CA LEU A 217 3.07 5.76 3.97
C LEU A 217 2.24 7.04 3.80
N PHE A 218 1.00 7.07 4.29
CA PHE A 218 0.18 8.27 4.31
C PHE A 218 0.86 9.39 5.11
N ILE A 219 1.40 9.08 6.29
CA ILE A 219 2.08 10.05 7.14
C ILE A 219 3.40 10.50 6.49
N LEU A 220 4.18 9.60 5.89
CA LEU A 220 5.39 9.94 5.14
C LEU A 220 5.07 10.85 3.96
N GLY A 221 3.99 10.59 3.23
CA GLY A 221 3.53 11.44 2.14
C GLY A 221 3.22 12.87 2.60
N LEU A 222 2.49 13.00 3.72
CA LEU A 222 2.24 14.29 4.37
C LEU A 222 3.55 14.98 4.77
N TRP A 223 4.47 14.24 5.39
CA TRP A 223 5.77 14.75 5.83
C TRP A 223 6.64 15.24 4.67
N ILE A 224 6.78 14.45 3.60
CA ILE A 224 7.52 14.81 2.39
C ILE A 224 6.96 16.11 1.79
N GLY A 225 5.64 16.23 1.78
CA GLY A 225 4.95 17.46 1.36
C GLY A 225 5.38 18.68 2.14
N ARG A 226 5.42 18.58 3.48
CA ARG A 226 5.80 19.69 4.36
C ARG A 226 7.25 20.12 4.19
N VAL A 227 8.16 19.17 4.07
CA VAL A 227 9.59 19.49 3.96
C VAL A 227 9.94 20.05 2.58
N GLY A 228 9.07 19.81 1.59
CA GLY A 228 9.19 20.38 0.25
C GLY A 228 10.18 19.63 -0.63
N TYR A 229 10.35 18.31 -0.45
CA TYR A 229 11.24 17.51 -1.30
C TYR A 229 10.68 17.24 -2.72
N PHE A 230 9.48 17.74 -3.02
CA PHE A 230 8.97 17.86 -4.39
C PHE A 230 8.89 19.32 -4.84
N ASP A 231 9.45 20.26 -4.08
CA ASP A 231 9.40 21.68 -4.43
C ASP A 231 10.44 21.99 -5.50
N SER A 232 9.94 22.42 -6.65
CA SER A 232 10.75 22.80 -7.79
C SER A 232 10.83 24.32 -7.95
N SER A 233 10.25 25.13 -7.06
CA SER A 233 10.05 26.59 -7.29
C SER A 233 11.32 27.44 -7.45
N SER A 234 12.49 26.91 -7.10
CA SER A 234 13.78 27.59 -7.25
C SER A 234 14.91 26.59 -7.46
N GLU A 235 16.02 27.02 -8.03
CA GLU A 235 17.22 26.19 -8.22
C GLU A 235 17.74 25.60 -6.90
N ALA A 236 17.68 26.38 -5.82
CA ALA A 236 18.06 25.91 -4.49
C ALA A 236 17.10 24.80 -3.98
N ALA A 237 15.79 24.95 -4.21
CA ALA A 237 14.80 23.94 -3.84
C ALA A 237 14.95 22.65 -4.67
N LEU A 238 15.19 22.81 -5.98
CA LEU A 238 15.49 21.71 -6.90
C LEU A 238 16.74 20.95 -6.49
N THR A 239 17.82 21.67 -6.16
CA THR A 239 19.07 21.05 -5.70
C THR A 239 18.84 20.28 -4.41
N LYS A 240 18.15 20.87 -3.42
CA LYS A 240 17.79 20.21 -2.16
C LYS A 240 16.96 18.94 -2.40
N ALA A 241 15.95 19.01 -3.26
CA ALA A 241 15.11 17.87 -3.63
C ALA A 241 15.94 16.78 -4.32
N ARG A 242 16.74 17.14 -5.33
CA ARG A 242 17.59 16.20 -6.07
C ARG A 242 18.59 15.51 -5.16
N THR A 243 19.31 16.26 -4.32
CA THR A 243 20.25 15.70 -3.34
C THR A 243 19.55 14.72 -2.41
N PHE A 244 18.38 15.08 -1.87
CA PHE A 244 17.60 14.17 -1.03
C PHE A 244 17.21 12.88 -1.76
N TRP A 245 16.62 12.98 -2.96
CA TRP A 245 16.20 11.80 -3.72
C TRP A 245 17.37 10.96 -4.21
N THR A 246 18.52 11.56 -4.54
CA THR A 246 19.75 10.82 -4.84
C THR A 246 20.23 10.05 -3.62
N TYR A 247 20.24 10.64 -2.42
CA TYR A 247 20.56 9.89 -1.21
C TYR A 247 19.56 8.77 -0.96
N VAL A 248 18.26 9.05 -1.08
CA VAL A 248 17.21 8.03 -0.94
C VAL A 248 17.49 6.87 -1.88
N LEU A 249 17.72 7.12 -3.17
CA LEU A 249 18.06 6.10 -4.18
C LEU A 249 19.34 5.32 -3.83
N CYS A 250 20.42 6.02 -3.47
CA CYS A 250 21.70 5.41 -3.16
C CYS A 250 21.66 4.53 -1.90
N PHE A 251 20.78 4.83 -0.93
CA PHE A 251 20.60 3.99 0.27
C PHE A 251 19.54 2.91 0.06
N SER A 252 18.43 3.23 -0.60
CA SER A 252 17.28 2.34 -0.77
C SER A 252 17.59 1.13 -1.63
N LEU A 253 18.39 1.30 -2.70
CA LEU A 253 18.74 0.21 -3.62
C LEU A 253 19.61 -0.86 -2.94
N PRO A 254 20.74 -0.54 -2.26
CA PRO A 254 21.47 -1.53 -1.49
C PRO A 254 20.63 -2.18 -0.39
N LEU A 255 19.82 -1.40 0.33
CA LEU A 255 18.93 -1.93 1.37
C LEU A 255 17.90 -2.91 0.80
N ALA A 256 17.33 -2.63 -0.37
CA ALA A 256 16.41 -3.53 -1.06
C ALA A 256 17.09 -4.86 -1.42
N VAL A 257 18.32 -4.81 -1.92
CA VAL A 257 19.11 -6.02 -2.22
C VAL A 257 19.41 -6.80 -0.94
N ILE A 258 19.84 -6.13 0.12
CA ILE A 258 20.08 -6.76 1.43
C ILE A 258 18.81 -7.43 1.94
N PHE A 259 17.66 -6.73 1.95
CA PHE A 259 16.40 -7.31 2.39
C PHE A 259 15.92 -8.47 1.52
N TYR A 260 16.21 -8.45 0.22
CA TYR A 260 15.86 -9.54 -0.69
C TYR A 260 16.53 -10.86 -0.31
N PHE A 261 17.83 -10.83 0.02
CA PHE A 261 18.56 -12.02 0.45
C PHE A 261 18.28 -12.35 1.92
N LEU A 262 18.26 -11.34 2.79
CA LEU A 262 18.05 -11.49 4.22
C LEU A 262 16.70 -12.13 4.53
N LYS A 263 15.62 -11.73 3.82
CA LYS A 263 14.30 -12.32 4.05
C LYS A 263 14.29 -13.82 3.71
N GLY A 264 15.00 -14.25 2.65
CA GLY A 264 15.10 -15.66 2.28
C GLY A 264 15.76 -16.49 3.39
N PHE A 265 16.86 -15.99 3.94
CA PHE A 265 17.54 -16.62 5.08
C PHE A 265 16.66 -16.67 6.33
N ILE A 266 16.05 -15.55 6.72
CA ILE A 266 15.19 -15.48 7.91
C ILE A 266 14.00 -16.42 7.78
N PHE A 267 13.37 -16.51 6.60
CA PHE A 267 12.25 -17.41 6.37
C PHE A 267 12.65 -18.88 6.47
N SER A 268 13.90 -19.24 6.14
CA SER A 268 14.38 -20.63 6.28
C SER A 268 14.62 -21.07 7.72
N ILE A 269 14.80 -20.12 8.66
CA ILE A 269 15.07 -20.43 10.07
C ILE A 269 13.77 -20.53 10.88
N ALA A 270 12.68 -19.93 10.40
CA ALA A 270 11.41 -19.88 11.11
C ALA A 270 10.58 -21.16 10.89
N SER A 271 10.60 -22.06 11.88
CA SER A 271 9.81 -23.32 11.84
C SER A 271 8.34 -23.15 12.21
N GLN A 272 8.02 -22.10 12.99
CA GLN A 272 6.69 -21.79 13.50
C GLN A 272 5.85 -21.05 12.43
N PRO A 273 4.64 -21.53 12.06
CA PRO A 273 3.82 -20.87 11.03
C PRO A 273 3.46 -19.42 11.37
N LEU A 274 3.04 -19.16 12.61
CA LEU A 274 2.68 -17.80 13.07
C LEU A 274 3.85 -16.83 12.94
N MET A 275 5.03 -17.28 13.37
CA MET A 275 6.25 -16.49 13.32
C MET A 275 6.68 -16.25 11.86
N LEU A 276 6.65 -17.29 11.04
CA LEU A 276 6.99 -17.20 9.62
C LEU A 276 6.09 -16.21 8.88
N ASP A 277 4.79 -16.23 9.10
CA ASP A 277 3.84 -15.31 8.44
C ASP A 277 4.04 -13.85 8.90
N SER A 278 4.33 -13.66 10.19
CA SER A 278 4.62 -12.33 10.75
C SER A 278 5.95 -11.79 10.20
N LEU A 279 6.99 -12.62 10.13
CA LEU A 279 8.28 -12.28 9.52
C LEU A 279 8.12 -11.98 8.03
N LYS A 280 7.34 -12.79 7.29
CA LYS A 280 7.01 -12.51 5.89
C LYS A 280 6.38 -11.14 5.73
N THR A 281 5.43 -10.78 6.60
CA THR A 281 4.77 -9.48 6.58
C THR A 281 5.77 -8.34 6.80
N ILE A 282 6.61 -8.43 7.84
CA ILE A 282 7.61 -7.41 8.19
C ILE A 282 8.63 -7.22 7.05
N PHE A 283 9.31 -8.30 6.65
CA PHE A 283 10.43 -8.21 5.73
C PHE A 283 9.98 -7.93 4.29
N ASN A 284 8.83 -8.44 3.85
CA ASN A 284 8.29 -8.05 2.54
C ASN A 284 7.82 -6.59 2.55
N SER A 285 7.26 -6.09 3.66
CA SER A 285 6.90 -4.67 3.79
C SER A 285 8.14 -3.76 3.62
N TRP A 286 9.24 -4.07 4.32
CA TRP A 286 10.48 -3.29 4.25
C TRP A 286 11.17 -3.40 2.89
N TYR A 287 11.28 -4.61 2.35
CA TYR A 287 11.80 -4.84 1.01
C TYR A 287 11.03 -4.03 -0.05
N ASN A 288 9.69 -4.12 -0.03
CA ASN A 288 8.85 -3.40 -0.98
C ASN A 288 8.97 -1.89 -0.81
N PHE A 289 9.08 -1.39 0.42
CA PHE A 289 9.30 0.03 0.68
C PHE A 289 10.67 0.51 0.15
N CYS A 290 11.76 -0.20 0.44
CA CYS A 290 13.08 0.16 -0.05
C CYS A 290 13.15 0.11 -1.56
N PHE A 291 12.63 -0.93 -2.20
CA PHE A 291 12.65 -1.02 -3.66
C PHE A 291 11.61 -0.09 -4.31
N MET A 292 10.57 0.35 -3.61
CA MET A 292 9.73 1.43 -4.13
C MET A 292 10.51 2.76 -4.20
N LEU A 293 11.45 2.98 -3.28
CA LEU A 293 12.29 4.17 -3.21
C LEU A 293 13.53 4.11 -4.12
N ALA A 294 13.77 2.97 -4.78
CA ALA A 294 14.91 2.73 -5.67
C ALA A 294 14.45 2.81 -7.13
#